data_AF-A0A923THW1-F1
#
_entry.id   AF-A0A923THW1-F1
#
_cell.length_a   1.000
_cell.length_b   1.000
_cell.length_c   1.000
_cell.angle_alpha   90.00
_cell.angle_beta   90.00
_cell.angle_gamma   90.00
#
_symmetry.space_group_name_H-M   'P 1'
#
loop_
_entity.id
_entity.type
_entity.pdbx_description
1 polymer ?
#
loop_
_entity_poly.entity_id
_entity_poly.type
_entity_poly.pdbx_seq_one_letter_code
_entity_poly.pdbx_strand_id
1 'polypeptide(L)'
;MIRLEGVSKRFDDGTVAVQQLDLDIPRGEIVCLVGPSGCGKTTTMKMVNRLVEPTSGRIVLDGEDVTRVDPVQLRRRIGYVIQQVGLFPHHRVWENVATVPSLLGWDKARRRARADELLELVGLDPAVYRDRWPAQLS
;
A
#
# COMPACT_ATOMS: atom_id res chain seq x y z
N MET A 1 -9.19 -10.10 -4.56
CA MET A 1 -10.52 -9.66 -4.10
C MET A 1 -10.34 -9.04 -2.72
N ILE A 2 -10.92 -7.87 -2.50
CA ILE A 2 -10.97 -7.21 -1.19
C ILE A 2 -12.44 -7.07 -0.80
N ARG A 3 -12.79 -7.41 0.43
CA ARG A 3 -14.12 -7.20 0.99
C ARG A 3 -14.04 -6.50 2.35
N LEU A 4 -14.87 -5.49 2.54
CA LEU A 4 -15.15 -4.86 3.83
C LEU A 4 -16.52 -5.36 4.28
N GLU A 5 -16.60 -5.94 5.47
CA GLU A 5 -17.84 -6.48 6.06
C GLU A 5 -18.19 -5.67 7.32
N GLY A 6 -19.19 -4.80 7.21
CA GLY A 6 -19.67 -3.94 8.30
C GLY A 6 -18.60 -3.07 8.95
N VAL A 7 -17.57 -2.65 8.18
CA VAL A 7 -16.38 -1.98 8.72
C VAL A 7 -16.73 -0.60 9.24
N SER A 8 -16.36 -0.31 10.49
CA SER A 8 -16.56 1.02 11.09
C SER A 8 -15.27 1.56 11.66
N LYS A 9 -15.12 2.90 11.64
CA LYS A 9 -14.08 3.63 12.36
C LYS A 9 -14.69 4.76 13.17
N ARG A 10 -14.54 4.64 14.49
CA ARG A 10 -14.71 5.72 15.46
C ARG A 10 -13.34 6.09 16.04
N PHE A 11 -13.05 7.39 16.10
CA PHE A 11 -11.87 7.93 16.78
C PHE A 11 -12.19 8.24 18.25
N ASP A 12 -11.15 8.41 19.07
CA ASP A 12 -11.28 8.57 20.52
C ASP A 12 -12.01 9.85 20.93
N ASP A 13 -12.02 10.86 20.06
CA ASP A 13 -12.78 12.10 20.19
C ASP A 13 -14.30 11.93 19.92
N GLY A 14 -14.73 10.70 19.62
CA GLY A 14 -16.10 10.35 19.29
C GLY A 14 -16.45 10.48 17.80
N THR A 15 -15.55 11.02 16.96
CA THR A 15 -15.79 11.21 15.53
C THR A 15 -16.01 9.86 14.83
N VAL A 16 -17.14 9.70 14.14
CA VAL A 16 -17.44 8.54 13.32
C VAL A 16 -17.01 8.82 11.88
N ALA A 17 -15.85 8.28 11.49
CA ALA A 17 -15.29 8.51 10.17
C ALA A 17 -15.81 7.53 9.11
N VAL A 18 -16.15 6.32 9.51
CA VAL A 18 -16.78 5.30 8.67
C VAL A 18 -17.80 4.53 9.53
N GLN A 19 -19.01 4.33 9.02
CA GLN A 19 -20.08 3.64 9.74
C GLN A 19 -20.59 2.47 8.90
N GLN A 20 -20.36 1.25 9.38
CA GLN A 20 -20.88 -0.01 8.83
C GLN A 20 -20.75 -0.11 7.30
N LEU A 21 -19.54 0.09 6.79
CA LEU A 21 -19.26 0.01 5.37
C LEU A 21 -19.15 -1.44 4.92
N ASP A 22 -20.05 -1.83 4.02
CA ASP A 22 -19.95 -3.02 3.19
C ASP A 22 -19.45 -2.65 1.80
N LEU A 23 -18.36 -3.26 1.36
CA LEU A 23 -17.75 -2.99 0.06
C LEU A 23 -17.07 -4.23 -0.50
N ASP A 24 -17.42 -4.61 -1.72
CA ASP A 24 -16.78 -5.68 -2.47
C ASP A 24 -15.97 -5.10 -3.64
N ILE A 25 -14.69 -5.48 -3.69
CA ILE A 25 -13.75 -5.13 -4.78
C ILE A 25 -13.26 -6.44 -5.42
N PRO A 26 -13.78 -6.78 -6.61
CA PRO A 26 -13.33 -7.95 -7.35
C PRO A 26 -11.84 -7.87 -7.74
N ARG A 27 -11.24 -9.02 -8.06
CA ARG A 27 -9.85 -9.07 -8.53
C ARG A 27 -9.76 -8.43 -9.93
N GLY A 28 -8.76 -7.58 -10.14
CA GLY A 28 -8.48 -6.95 -11.44
C GLY A 28 -9.24 -5.65 -11.69
N GLU A 29 -10.07 -5.21 -10.74
CA GLU A 29 -10.86 -4.00 -10.87
C GLU A 29 -10.09 -2.75 -10.43
N ILE A 30 -10.37 -1.64 -11.11
CA ILE A 30 -9.94 -0.30 -10.69
C ILE A 30 -11.12 0.37 -9.99
N VAL A 31 -11.01 0.56 -8.69
CA VAL A 31 -12.07 1.19 -7.88
C VAL A 31 -11.63 2.58 -7.43
N CYS A 32 -12.50 3.56 -7.65
CA CYS A 32 -12.30 4.94 -7.19
C CYS A 32 -13.31 5.27 -6.08
N LEU A 33 -12.82 5.71 -4.92
CA LEU A 33 -13.66 6.24 -3.85
C LEU A 33 -13.81 7.75 -4.03
N VAL A 34 -15.02 8.21 -4.36
CA VAL A 34 -15.33 9.63 -4.62
C VAL A 34 -16.32 10.16 -3.58
N GLY A 35 -16.12 11.40 -3.15
CA GLY A 35 -17.01 12.08 -2.19
C GLY A 35 -16.37 13.33 -1.58
N PRO A 36 -17.13 14.15 -0.85
CA PRO A 36 -16.64 15.40 -0.26
C PRO A 36 -15.53 15.17 0.78
N SER A 37 -14.75 16.21 1.08
CA SER A 37 -13.76 16.16 2.16
C SER A 37 -14.41 15.71 3.48
N GLY A 38 -13.73 14.83 4.21
CA GLY A 38 -14.23 14.31 5.49
C GLY A 38 -15.16 13.09 5.42
N CYS A 39 -15.64 12.66 4.24
CA CYS A 39 -16.58 11.51 4.14
C CYS A 39 -15.96 10.11 4.36
N GLY A 40 -14.75 10.02 4.92
CA GLY A 40 -14.14 8.74 5.28
C GLY A 40 -13.28 8.04 4.23
N LYS A 41 -13.17 8.54 2.98
CA LYS A 41 -12.36 7.91 1.90
C LYS A 41 -10.95 7.47 2.31
N THR A 42 -10.17 8.43 2.81
CA THR A 42 -8.79 8.19 3.23
C THR A 42 -8.74 7.24 4.42
N THR A 43 -9.72 7.31 5.32
CA THR A 43 -9.86 6.38 6.45
C THR A 43 -10.13 4.96 5.95
N THR A 44 -11.06 4.78 5.01
CA THR A 44 -11.34 3.48 4.37
C THR A 44 -10.11 2.90 3.69
N MET A 45 -9.39 3.67 2.87
CA MET A 45 -8.16 3.20 2.23
C MET A 45 -7.08 2.81 3.25
N LYS A 46 -6.91 3.60 4.31
CA LYS A 46 -5.95 3.30 5.39
C LYS A 46 -6.33 2.07 6.19
N MET A 47 -7.63 1.78 6.34
CA MET A 47 -8.10 0.56 7.02
C MET A 47 -7.79 -0.70 6.24
N VAL A 48 -7.94 -0.69 4.90
CA VAL A 48 -7.60 -1.85 4.05
C VAL A 48 -6.15 -2.31 4.27
N ASN A 49 -5.22 -1.36 4.37
CA ASN A 49 -3.80 -1.64 4.63
C ASN A 49 -3.44 -1.68 6.14
N ARG A 50 -4.45 -1.58 7.01
CA ARG A 50 -4.33 -1.52 8.48
C ARG A 50 -3.27 -0.51 8.97
N LEU A 51 -3.23 0.65 8.31
CA LEU A 51 -2.55 1.85 8.83
C LEU A 51 -3.42 2.57 9.87
N VAL A 52 -4.74 2.38 9.78
CA VAL A 52 -5.71 2.73 10.80
C VAL A 52 -6.49 1.45 11.11
N GLU A 53 -6.57 1.06 12.37
CA GLU A 53 -7.36 -0.11 12.74
C GLU A 53 -8.85 0.22 12.73
N PRO A 54 -9.71 -0.66 12.16
CA PRO A 54 -11.14 -0.54 12.28
C PRO A 54 -11.56 -0.68 13.74
N THR A 55 -12.61 0.04 14.14
CA THR A 55 -13.23 -0.12 15.46
C THR A 55 -14.07 -1.39 15.53
N SER A 56 -14.69 -1.78 14.40
CA SER A 56 -15.48 -2.99 14.26
C SER A 56 -15.56 -3.42 12.79
N GLY A 57 -16.09 -4.63 12.56
CA GLY A 57 -16.19 -5.25 11.23
C GLY A 57 -14.96 -6.06 10.87
N ARG A 58 -14.90 -6.53 9.62
CA ARG A 58 -13.81 -7.39 9.12
C ARG A 58 -13.37 -6.96 7.73
N ILE A 59 -12.09 -7.21 7.44
CA ILE A 59 -11.45 -6.94 6.16
C ILE A 59 -10.97 -8.28 5.62
N VAL A 60 -11.47 -8.68 4.46
CA VAL A 60 -11.12 -9.94 3.82
C VAL A 60 -10.30 -9.65 2.57
N LEU A 61 -9.11 -10.26 2.48
CA LEU A 61 -8.23 -10.18 1.31
C LEU A 61 -8.02 -11.59 0.77
N ASP A 62 -8.44 -11.82 -0.47
CA ASP A 62 -8.28 -13.12 -1.16
C ASP A 62 -8.82 -14.32 -0.35
N GLY A 63 -9.95 -14.11 0.35
CA GLY A 63 -10.62 -15.14 1.16
C GLY A 63 -10.12 -15.26 2.60
N GLU A 64 -9.09 -14.50 2.99
CA GLU A 64 -8.54 -14.51 4.34
C GLU A 64 -8.98 -13.26 5.13
N ASP A 65 -9.46 -13.45 6.37
CA ASP A 65 -9.72 -12.34 7.30
C ASP A 65 -8.38 -11.73 7.77
N VAL A 66 -8.01 -10.59 7.17
CA VAL A 66 -6.75 -9.89 7.45
C VAL A 66 -6.86 -8.91 8.61
N THR A 67 -8.04 -8.76 9.23
CA THR A 67 -8.21 -7.95 10.46
C THR A 67 -7.46 -8.55 11.65
N ARG A 68 -7.12 -9.84 11.59
CA ARG A 68 -6.43 -10.57 12.68
C ARG A 68 -4.99 -10.98 12.36
N VAL A 69 -4.58 -10.81 11.10
CA VAL A 69 -3.22 -11.14 10.64
C VAL A 69 -2.21 -10.11 11.15
N ASP A 70 -0.92 -10.45 11.20
CA ASP A 70 0.12 -9.45 11.44
C ASP A 70 0.07 -8.34 10.37
N PRO A 71 -0.16 -7.07 10.75
CA PRO A 71 -0.18 -5.95 9.81
C PRO A 71 1.10 -5.83 8.97
N VAL A 72 2.26 -6.24 9.49
CA VAL A 72 3.53 -6.23 8.74
C VAL A 72 3.48 -7.23 7.58
N GLN A 73 2.94 -8.43 7.79
CA GLN A 73 2.77 -9.42 6.72
C GLN A 73 1.72 -8.97 5.70
N LEU A 74 0.62 -8.38 6.16
CA LEU A 74 -0.40 -7.81 5.29
C LEU A 74 0.19 -6.75 4.35
N ARG A 75 0.96 -5.79 4.90
CA ARG A 75 1.57 -4.70 4.13
C ARG A 75 2.57 -5.17 3.08
N ARG A 76 3.17 -6.35 3.23
CA ARG A 76 4.05 -6.95 2.21
C ARG A 76 3.28 -7.51 1.01
N ARG A 77 1.97 -7.75 1.16
CA ARG A 77 1.06 -8.25 0.11
C ARG A 77 0.36 -7.12 -0.65
N ILE A 78 0.37 -5.89 -0.13
CA ILE A 78 -0.35 -4.75 -0.68
C ILE A 78 0.64 -3.65 -1.05
N GLY A 79 0.66 -3.25 -2.33
CA GLY A 79 1.33 -2.02 -2.75
C GLY A 79 0.55 -0.80 -2.26
N TYR A 80 1.23 0.14 -1.58
CA TYR A 80 0.59 1.35 -1.05
C TYR A 80 1.40 2.59 -1.45
N VAL A 81 0.78 3.44 -2.27
CA VAL A 81 1.38 4.71 -2.71
C VAL A 81 0.76 5.84 -1.90
N ILE A 82 1.60 6.56 -1.16
CA ILE A 82 1.21 7.71 -0.34
C ILE A 82 1.27 9.01 -1.14
N GLN A 83 0.56 10.04 -0.65
CA GLN A 83 0.58 11.38 -1.27
C GLN A 83 1.94 12.09 -1.18
N GLN A 84 2.74 11.78 -0.17
CA GLN A 84 4.08 12.36 0.02
C GLN A 84 5.17 11.38 -0.43
N VAL A 85 6.31 11.88 -0.87
CA VAL A 85 7.42 11.01 -1.32
C VAL A 85 7.96 10.20 -0.14
N GLY A 86 7.89 8.87 -0.25
CA GLY A 86 8.32 7.91 0.78
C GLY A 86 9.65 7.22 0.50
N LEU A 87 10.54 7.84 -0.28
CA LEU A 87 11.83 7.25 -0.65
C LEU A 87 12.85 7.39 0.49
N PHE A 88 13.63 6.34 0.72
CA PHE A 88 14.80 6.37 1.60
C PHE A 88 15.92 7.17 0.92
N PRO A 89 16.30 8.34 1.46
CA PRO A 89 17.24 9.25 0.78
C PRO A 89 18.68 8.72 0.75
N HIS A 90 19.01 7.80 1.65
CA HIS A 90 20.31 7.15 1.77
C HIS A 90 20.40 5.85 0.96
N HIS A 91 19.37 5.52 0.20
CA HIS A 91 19.33 4.39 -0.73
C HIS A 91 19.32 4.91 -2.16
N ARG A 92 19.98 4.21 -3.07
CA ARG A 92 19.83 4.44 -4.52
C ARG A 92 18.40 4.12 -4.95
N VAL A 93 18.03 4.57 -6.15
CA VAL A 93 16.70 4.34 -6.71
C VAL A 93 16.37 2.85 -6.78
N TRP A 94 17.29 2.01 -7.25
CA TRP A 94 17.05 0.56 -7.32
C TRP A 94 16.90 -0.10 -5.95
N GLU A 95 17.58 0.41 -4.93
CA GLU A 95 17.48 -0.08 -3.56
C GLU A 95 16.12 0.27 -2.94
N ASN A 96 15.60 1.46 -3.25
CA ASN A 96 14.24 1.87 -2.91
C ASN A 96 13.21 0.92 -3.55
N VAL A 97 13.30 0.68 -4.86
CA VAL A 97 12.42 -0.24 -5.59
C VAL A 97 12.52 -1.67 -5.03
N ALA A 98 13.72 -2.11 -4.67
CA ALA A 98 13.99 -3.44 -4.14
C ALA A 98 13.74 -3.58 -2.61
N THR A 99 13.15 -2.59 -1.95
CA THR A 99 12.92 -2.61 -0.48
C THR A 99 12.14 -3.86 -0.06
N VAL A 100 10.97 -4.11 -0.64
CA VAL A 100 10.13 -5.26 -0.26
C VAL A 100 10.80 -6.60 -0.63
N PRO A 101 11.34 -6.80 -1.85
CA PRO A 101 12.16 -7.97 -2.16
C PRO A 101 13.30 -8.23 -1.15
N SER A 102 13.96 -7.19 -0.66
CA SER A 102 15.02 -7.30 0.36
C SER A 102 14.47 -7.80 1.69
N LEU A 103 13.32 -7.28 2.13
CA LEU A 103 12.65 -7.73 3.36
C LEU A 103 12.13 -9.17 3.27
N LEU A 104 11.90 -9.67 2.05
CA LEU A 104 11.54 -11.06 1.76
C LEU A 104 12.78 -11.97 1.58
N GLY A 105 13.99 -11.44 1.79
CA GLY A 105 15.23 -12.23 1.73
C GLY A 105 15.68 -12.60 0.31
N TRP A 106 15.24 -11.89 -0.72
CA TRP A 106 15.70 -12.17 -2.08
C TRP A 106 17.19 -11.84 -2.24
N ASP A 107 17.90 -12.67 -2.99
CA ASP A 107 19.31 -12.45 -3.31
C ASP A 107 19.51 -11.15 -4.12
N LYS A 108 20.72 -10.60 -4.04
CA LYS A 108 21.04 -9.29 -4.64
C LYS A 108 20.84 -9.27 -6.16
N ALA A 109 21.17 -10.36 -6.86
CA ALA A 109 21.07 -10.41 -8.31
C ALA A 109 19.60 -10.37 -8.75
N ARG A 110 18.76 -11.21 -8.13
CA ARG A 110 17.31 -11.22 -8.36
C ARG A 110 16.65 -9.88 -8.03
N ARG A 111 17.06 -9.24 -6.93
CA ARG A 111 16.55 -7.91 -6.55
C ARG A 111 16.91 -6.84 -7.57
N ARG A 112 18.15 -6.83 -8.06
CA ARG A 112 18.60 -5.86 -9.06
C ARG A 112 17.87 -6.06 -10.39
N ALA A 113 17.75 -7.29 -10.86
CA ALA A 113 17.00 -7.60 -12.09
C ALA A 113 15.53 -7.18 -11.98
N ARG A 114 14.87 -7.46 -10.85
CA ARG A 114 13.49 -7.03 -10.62
C ARG A 114 13.36 -5.50 -10.54
N ALA A 115 14.32 -4.81 -9.96
CA ALA A 115 14.31 -3.36 -9.91
C ALA A 115 14.43 -2.75 -11.31
N ASP A 116 15.27 -3.30 -12.18
CA ASP A 116 15.41 -2.86 -13.57
C ASP A 116 14.09 -3.00 -14.34
N GLU A 117 13.45 -4.17 -14.26
CA GLU A 117 12.15 -4.44 -14.90
C GLU A 117 11.07 -3.43 -14.46
N LEU A 118 11.03 -3.13 -13.15
CA LEU A 118 10.06 -2.19 -12.60
C LEU A 118 10.36 -0.73 -12.97
N LEU A 119 11.64 -0.37 -13.11
CA LEU A 119 12.05 0.95 -13.59
C LEU A 119 11.65 1.14 -15.05
N GLU A 120 11.88 0.16 -15.92
CA GLU A 120 11.42 0.17 -17.31
C GLU A 120 9.90 0.30 -17.40
N LEU A 121 9.16 -0.47 -16.58
CA LEU A 121 7.69 -0.44 -16.54
C LEU A 121 7.12 0.95 -16.24
N VAL A 122 7.81 1.76 -15.43
CA VAL A 122 7.39 3.13 -15.09
C VAL A 122 8.06 4.20 -15.96
N GLY A 123 8.79 3.81 -17.01
CA GLY A 123 9.42 4.72 -17.96
C GLY A 123 10.74 5.35 -17.48
N LEU A 124 11.42 4.74 -16.51
CA LEU A 124 12.74 5.17 -16.04
C LEU A 124 13.81 4.20 -16.58
N ASP A 125 14.65 4.66 -17.50
CA ASP A 125 15.76 3.86 -18.04
C ASP A 125 16.71 3.36 -16.92
N PRO A 126 16.83 2.05 -16.68
CA PRO A 126 17.72 1.50 -15.65
C PRO A 126 19.21 1.81 -15.88
N ALA A 127 19.65 2.11 -17.09
CA ALA A 127 21.03 2.54 -17.34
C ALA A 127 21.30 3.95 -16.80
N VAL A 128 20.26 4.78 -16.70
CA VAL A 128 20.35 6.19 -16.31
C VAL A 128 19.97 6.42 -14.84
N TYR A 129 18.91 5.78 -14.37
CA TYR A 129 18.26 6.12 -13.10
C TYR A 129 18.59 5.18 -11.94
N ARG A 130 18.87 3.90 -12.23
CA ARG A 130 19.02 2.83 -11.23
C ARG A 130 19.94 3.23 -10.09
N ASP A 131 21.15 3.67 -10.42
CA ASP A 131 22.20 3.98 -9.45
C ASP A 131 22.14 5.44 -8.97
N ARG A 132 21.14 6.24 -9.36
CA ARG A 132 20.95 7.60 -8.82
C ARG A 132 20.46 7.57 -7.38
N TRP A 133 20.68 8.67 -6.69
CA TRP A 133 20.03 9.00 -5.42
C TRP A 133 18.65 9.64 -5.68
N PRO A 134 17.68 9.51 -4.77
CA PRO A 134 16.35 10.12 -4.91
C PRO A 134 16.40 11.64 -5.20
N ALA A 135 17.37 12.35 -4.63
CA ALA A 135 17.56 13.80 -4.85
C ALA A 135 18.02 14.16 -6.28
N GLN A 136 18.35 13.18 -7.12
CA GLN A 136 18.80 13.36 -8.51
C GLN A 136 17.72 12.98 -9.55
N LEU A 137 16.46 12.83 -9.09
CA LEU A 137 15.30 12.55 -9.93
C LEU A 137 14.56 13.81 -10.39
N SER A 138 14.89 14.97 -9.82
CA SER A 138 14.33 16.29 -10.11
C SER A 138 15.28 17.13 -10.94
#